data_AF-A0A353PFC2-F1
#
_entry.id   AF-A0A353PFC2-F1
#
_cell.length_a   1.000
_cell.length_b   1.000
_cell.length_c   1.000
_cell.angle_alpha   90.00
_cell.angle_beta   90.00
_cell.angle_gamma   90.00
#
_symmetry.space_group_name_H-M   'P 1'
#
loop_
_entity.id
_entity.type
_entity.pdbx_description
1 polymer ?
#
loop_
_entity_poly.entity_id
_entity_poly.type
_entity_poly.pdbx_seq_one_letter_code
_entity_poly.pdbx_strand_id
1 'polypeptide(L)'
;MELYELGQFSDRIEQIESFLIRVAAAEEYLLSYGLRHAQRLEGYEDAIVGMRAFQEDFASFRRYMARLDRELSQQVNYLDSDAKLPEQMSLLQLNLQMHALKKPQPAATALAQVALVIPYLSQIFQRKPLFKSEDVSLQKVIVNLGRLRGLVKIARESLSWHEYADDEVLKPSNISSDRVIAFIETAEIQISELLSIPPQQRERILGYLQEAKREAASNRPSWSKIVGALVIVAAITSGLADAPAASRTLQDVIEYILGNGVDKPLQRFLPPPPEQQAIPHGDVQVA
;
A
#
# COMPACT_ATOMS: atom_id res chain seq x y z
N MET A 1 -7.82 2.91 -0.15
CA MET A 1 -7.87 1.45 -0.22
C MET A 1 -7.05 0.93 0.94
N GLU A 2 -7.67 0.23 1.88
CA GLU A 2 -7.00 -0.33 3.06
C GLU A 2 -6.38 -1.70 2.74
N LEU A 3 -5.45 -2.19 3.58
CA LEU A 3 -4.78 -3.48 3.40
C LEU A 3 -5.78 -4.65 3.32
N TYR A 4 -6.89 -4.56 4.05
CA TYR A 4 -8.00 -5.50 3.99
C TYR A 4 -8.69 -5.52 2.62
N GLU A 5 -8.95 -4.35 2.04
CA GLU A 5 -9.59 -4.20 0.71
C GLU A 5 -8.67 -4.72 -0.41
N LEU A 6 -7.35 -4.50 -0.28
CA LEU A 6 -6.34 -5.08 -1.17
C LEU A 6 -6.30 -6.62 -1.11
N GLY A 7 -6.43 -7.17 0.09
CA GLY A 7 -6.57 -8.62 0.30
C GLY A 7 -7.80 -9.17 -0.43
N GLN A 8 -8.97 -8.57 -0.17
CA GLN A 8 -10.21 -8.99 -0.85
C GLN A 8 -10.13 -8.89 -2.37
N PHE A 9 -9.52 -7.82 -2.89
CA PHE A 9 -9.36 -7.65 -4.32
C PHE A 9 -8.44 -8.72 -4.92
N SER A 10 -7.34 -9.05 -4.24
CA SER A 10 -6.44 -10.14 -4.63
C SER A 10 -7.17 -11.49 -4.70
N ASP A 11 -7.97 -11.80 -3.67
CA ASP A 11 -8.70 -13.06 -3.60
C ASP A 11 -9.74 -13.16 -4.72
N ARG A 12 -10.45 -12.06 -5.04
CA ARG A 12 -11.39 -12.00 -6.16
C ARG A 12 -10.69 -12.19 -7.50
N ILE A 13 -9.53 -11.56 -7.72
CA ILE A 13 -8.74 -11.76 -8.96
C ILE A 13 -8.38 -13.24 -9.12
N GLU A 14 -7.95 -13.90 -8.05
CA GLU A 14 -7.59 -15.32 -8.07
C GLU A 14 -8.79 -16.24 -8.35
N GLN A 15 -9.96 -15.94 -7.79
CA GLN A 15 -11.19 -16.66 -8.08
C GLN A 15 -11.61 -16.52 -9.55
N ILE A 16 -11.56 -15.29 -10.09
CA ILE A 16 -11.86 -15.02 -11.50
C ILE A 16 -10.86 -15.74 -12.41
N GLU A 17 -9.57 -15.62 -12.13
CA GLU A 17 -8.49 -16.28 -12.90
C GLU A 17 -8.68 -17.80 -12.92
N SER A 18 -8.88 -18.41 -11.75
CA SER A 18 -9.09 -19.85 -11.61
C SER A 18 -10.31 -20.34 -12.39
N PHE A 19 -11.42 -19.59 -12.32
CA PHE A 19 -12.62 -19.89 -13.09
C PHE A 19 -12.39 -19.77 -14.60
N LEU A 20 -11.72 -18.70 -15.07
CA LEU A 20 -11.45 -18.52 -16.50
C LEU A 20 -10.49 -19.60 -17.04
N ILE A 21 -9.53 -20.06 -16.24
CA ILE A 21 -8.67 -21.20 -16.57
C ILE A 21 -9.51 -22.47 -16.73
N ARG A 22 -10.48 -22.71 -15.84
CA ARG A 22 -11.40 -23.86 -15.94
C ARG A 22 -12.30 -23.76 -17.17
N VAL A 23 -12.77 -22.56 -17.51
CA VAL A 23 -13.53 -22.30 -18.74
C VAL A 23 -12.66 -22.60 -19.96
N ALA A 24 -11.39 -22.20 -19.96
CA ALA A 24 -10.44 -22.53 -21.03
C ALA A 24 -10.15 -24.03 -21.12
N ALA A 25 -9.99 -24.71 -19.98
CA ALA A 25 -9.80 -26.16 -19.94
C ALA A 25 -11.04 -26.94 -20.42
N ALA A 26 -12.23 -26.40 -20.20
CA ALA A 26 -13.50 -26.98 -20.61
C ALA A 26 -13.98 -26.49 -22.00
N GLU A 27 -13.12 -25.83 -22.79
CA GLU A 27 -13.52 -25.17 -24.04
C GLU A 27 -14.21 -26.13 -25.02
N GLU A 28 -13.66 -27.34 -25.20
CA GLU A 28 -14.23 -28.35 -26.11
C GLU A 28 -15.62 -28.82 -25.68
N TYR A 29 -15.82 -28.98 -24.38
CA TYR A 29 -17.10 -29.34 -23.79
C TYR A 29 -18.12 -28.20 -23.94
N LEU A 30 -17.72 -26.97 -23.62
CA LEU A 30 -18.58 -25.79 -23.75
C LEU A 30 -18.93 -25.48 -25.21
N LEU A 31 -18.06 -25.78 -26.16
CA LEU A 31 -18.36 -25.69 -27.60
C LEU A 31 -19.40 -26.72 -28.03
N SER A 32 -19.35 -27.93 -27.47
CA SER A 32 -20.22 -29.04 -27.85
C SER A 32 -21.61 -28.94 -27.24
N TYR A 33 -21.70 -28.53 -25.97
CA TYR A 33 -22.95 -28.50 -25.20
C TYR A 33 -23.51 -27.09 -24.98
N GLY A 34 -22.71 -26.05 -25.26
CA GLY A 34 -23.07 -24.65 -25.16
C GLY A 34 -22.59 -23.96 -23.87
N LEU A 35 -22.39 -22.64 -23.96
CA LEU A 35 -21.89 -21.77 -22.88
C LEU A 35 -22.72 -21.79 -21.59
N ARG A 36 -23.99 -22.19 -21.64
CA ARG A 36 -24.83 -22.32 -20.44
C ARG A 36 -24.22 -23.31 -19.44
N HIS A 37 -23.49 -24.32 -19.93
CA HIS A 37 -22.84 -25.27 -19.05
C HIS A 37 -21.66 -24.70 -18.27
N ALA A 38 -21.19 -23.48 -18.59
CA ALA A 38 -20.20 -22.78 -17.78
C ALA A 38 -20.71 -22.48 -16.36
N GLN A 39 -22.04 -22.37 -16.17
CA GLN A 39 -22.66 -22.20 -14.85
C GLN A 39 -22.48 -23.41 -13.93
N ARG A 40 -22.24 -24.59 -14.51
CA ARG A 40 -22.04 -25.84 -13.75
C ARG A 40 -20.58 -26.06 -13.37
N LEU A 41 -19.68 -25.22 -13.88
CA LEU A 41 -18.27 -25.27 -13.51
C LEU A 41 -18.13 -24.74 -12.09
N GLU A 42 -17.31 -25.43 -11.31
CA GLU A 42 -17.01 -25.02 -9.94
C GLU A 42 -16.35 -23.63 -9.93
N GLY A 43 -16.78 -22.77 -9.02
CA GLY A 43 -16.32 -21.38 -8.90
C GLY A 43 -17.09 -20.36 -9.74
N TYR A 44 -18.14 -20.76 -10.48
CA TYR A 44 -18.93 -19.84 -11.31
C TYR A 44 -19.55 -18.68 -10.51
N GLU A 45 -20.22 -18.97 -9.38
CA GLU A 45 -20.92 -17.95 -8.59
C GLU A 45 -19.94 -16.89 -8.04
N ASP A 46 -18.85 -17.35 -7.41
CA ASP A 46 -17.81 -16.48 -6.86
C ASP A 46 -17.14 -15.64 -7.95
N ALA A 47 -16.82 -16.26 -9.09
CA ALA A 47 -16.23 -15.56 -10.22
C ALA A 47 -17.17 -14.50 -10.80
N ILE A 48 -18.48 -14.78 -10.94
CA ILE A 48 -19.43 -13.78 -11.44
C ILE A 48 -19.60 -12.62 -10.48
N VAL A 49 -19.60 -12.87 -9.16
CA VAL A 49 -19.63 -11.82 -8.14
C VAL A 49 -18.35 -10.98 -8.23
N GLY A 50 -17.19 -11.62 -8.32
CA GLY A 50 -15.91 -10.95 -8.53
C GLY A 50 -15.88 -10.10 -9.79
N MET A 51 -16.34 -10.64 -10.93
CA MET A 51 -16.40 -9.94 -12.21
C MET A 51 -17.29 -8.69 -12.16
N ARG A 52 -18.40 -8.73 -11.40
CA ARG A 52 -19.29 -7.56 -11.20
C ARG A 52 -18.60 -6.43 -10.44
N ALA A 53 -17.88 -6.77 -9.37
CA ALA A 53 -17.18 -5.78 -8.54
C ALA A 53 -15.85 -5.32 -9.18
N PHE A 54 -15.34 -6.05 -10.18
CA PHE A 54 -14.02 -5.86 -10.75
C PHE A 54 -13.74 -4.42 -11.21
N GLN A 55 -14.70 -3.77 -11.88
CA GLN A 55 -14.49 -2.39 -12.37
C GLN A 55 -14.26 -1.40 -11.23
N GLU A 56 -15.05 -1.51 -10.16
CA GLU A 56 -14.96 -0.62 -9.00
C GLU A 56 -13.68 -0.89 -8.20
N ASP A 57 -13.37 -2.16 -7.97
CA ASP A 57 -12.16 -2.57 -7.27
C ASP A 57 -10.91 -2.15 -8.05
N PHE A 58 -10.89 -2.34 -9.38
CA PHE A 58 -9.80 -1.93 -10.26
C PHE A 58 -9.62 -0.41 -10.28
N ALA A 59 -10.72 0.36 -10.35
CA ALA A 59 -10.65 1.82 -10.30
C ALA A 59 -10.09 2.32 -8.96
N SER A 60 -10.49 1.68 -7.85
CA SER A 60 -9.99 1.96 -6.52
C SER A 60 -8.49 1.64 -6.38
N PHE A 61 -8.08 0.48 -6.89
CA PHE A 61 -6.68 0.07 -6.95
C PHE A 61 -5.84 1.03 -7.80
N ARG A 62 -6.32 1.45 -8.97
CA ARG A 62 -5.62 2.41 -9.84
C ARG A 62 -5.41 3.76 -9.15
N ARG A 63 -6.44 4.30 -8.50
CA ARG A 63 -6.35 5.56 -7.73
C ARG A 63 -5.34 5.44 -6.59
N TYR A 64 -5.27 4.28 -5.97
CA TYR A 64 -4.33 3.99 -4.90
C TYR A 64 -2.88 3.90 -5.43
N MET A 65 -2.65 3.16 -6.52
CA MET A 65 -1.33 3.06 -7.16
C MET A 65 -0.80 4.42 -7.62
N ALA A 66 -1.67 5.30 -8.14
CA ALA A 66 -1.29 6.65 -8.52
C ALA A 66 -0.72 7.51 -7.37
N ARG A 67 -0.98 7.14 -6.11
CA ARG A 67 -0.46 7.83 -4.92
C ARG A 67 0.81 7.21 -4.35
N LEU A 68 1.00 5.91 -4.54
CA LEU A 68 2.15 5.19 -3.99
C LEU A 68 3.38 5.32 -4.86
N ASP A 69 3.26 4.94 -6.14
CA ASP A 69 4.40 4.86 -7.03
C ASP A 69 3.99 5.13 -8.49
N ARG A 70 4.80 5.97 -9.14
CA ARG A 70 4.61 6.36 -10.53
C ARG A 70 4.84 5.18 -11.48
N GLU A 71 5.80 4.31 -11.19
CA GLU A 71 6.10 3.16 -12.05
C GLU A 71 4.97 2.13 -12.00
N LEU A 72 4.55 1.72 -10.80
CA LEU A 72 3.39 0.83 -10.63
C LEU A 72 2.11 1.42 -11.25
N SER A 73 1.89 2.73 -11.09
CA SER A 73 0.75 3.41 -11.71
C SER A 73 0.78 3.31 -13.25
N GLN A 74 1.94 3.43 -13.89
CA GLN A 74 2.07 3.25 -15.34
C GLN A 74 1.72 1.83 -15.78
N GLN A 75 2.17 0.82 -15.02
CA GLN A 75 1.85 -0.58 -15.32
C GLN A 75 0.35 -0.88 -15.18
N VAL A 76 -0.33 -0.30 -14.18
CA VAL A 76 -1.79 -0.41 -14.06
C VAL A 76 -2.51 0.35 -15.18
N ASN A 77 -2.03 1.52 -15.57
CA ASN A 77 -2.61 2.28 -16.67
C ASN A 77 -2.47 1.56 -18.01
N TYR A 78 -1.39 0.79 -18.21
CA TYR A 78 -1.24 -0.09 -19.38
C TYR A 78 -2.33 -1.17 -19.42
N LEU A 79 -2.68 -1.76 -18.28
CA LEU A 79 -3.76 -2.76 -18.18
C LEU A 79 -5.14 -2.18 -18.51
N ASP A 80 -5.34 -0.88 -18.25
CA ASP A 80 -6.58 -0.17 -18.54
C ASP A 80 -6.66 0.28 -20.01
N SER A 81 -5.61 0.92 -20.52
CA SER A 81 -5.61 1.59 -21.83
C SER A 81 -5.28 0.67 -23.01
N ASP A 82 -4.23 -0.15 -22.89
CA ASP A 82 -3.79 -1.03 -23.99
C ASP A 82 -4.48 -2.40 -23.92
N ALA A 83 -4.49 -2.99 -22.72
CA ALA A 83 -5.10 -4.29 -22.53
C ALA A 83 -6.63 -4.25 -22.41
N LYS A 84 -7.22 -3.08 -22.11
CA LYS A 84 -8.67 -2.89 -21.90
C LYS A 84 -9.27 -3.92 -20.95
N LEU A 85 -8.52 -4.27 -19.90
CA LEU A 85 -8.87 -5.37 -19.00
C LEU A 85 -10.25 -5.19 -18.35
N PRO A 86 -10.64 -4.00 -17.83
CA PRO A 86 -11.97 -3.81 -17.26
C PRO A 86 -13.10 -4.00 -18.27
N GLU A 87 -12.91 -3.53 -19.51
CA GLU A 87 -13.88 -3.68 -20.60
C GLU A 87 -14.03 -5.15 -21.01
N GLN A 88 -12.90 -5.85 -21.22
CA GLN A 88 -12.89 -7.27 -21.53
C GLN A 88 -13.56 -8.10 -20.44
N MET A 89 -13.37 -7.72 -19.17
CA MET A 89 -13.99 -8.42 -18.05
C MET A 89 -15.50 -8.25 -18.02
N SER A 90 -15.99 -7.03 -18.26
CA SER A 90 -17.43 -6.78 -18.35
C SER A 90 -18.07 -7.48 -19.56
N LEU A 91 -17.37 -7.53 -20.70
CA LEU A 91 -17.85 -8.27 -21.86
C LEU A 91 -17.90 -9.78 -21.61
N LEU A 92 -16.90 -10.36 -20.95
CA LEU A 92 -16.93 -11.77 -20.54
C LEU A 92 -18.08 -12.05 -19.58
N GLN A 93 -18.24 -11.21 -18.55
CA GLN A 93 -19.34 -11.34 -17.60
C GLN A 93 -20.70 -11.28 -18.31
N LEU A 94 -20.89 -10.30 -19.20
CA LEU A 94 -22.12 -10.13 -19.96
C LEU A 94 -22.38 -11.35 -20.85
N ASN A 95 -21.36 -11.84 -21.56
CA ASN A 95 -21.48 -13.03 -22.40
C ASN A 95 -21.88 -14.26 -21.59
N LEU A 96 -21.25 -14.50 -20.45
CA LEU A 96 -21.61 -15.61 -19.55
C LEU A 96 -23.07 -15.50 -19.08
N GLN A 97 -23.52 -14.30 -18.71
CA GLN A 97 -24.88 -14.05 -18.25
C GLN A 97 -25.94 -14.14 -19.37
N MET A 98 -25.65 -13.60 -20.56
CA MET A 98 -26.55 -13.71 -21.71
C MET A 98 -26.75 -15.17 -22.12
N HIS A 99 -25.67 -15.96 -22.10
CA HIS A 99 -25.73 -17.37 -22.43
C HIS A 99 -26.37 -18.24 -21.33
N ALA A 100 -26.28 -17.82 -20.07
CA ALA A 100 -27.03 -18.39 -18.97
C ALA A 100 -28.55 -18.22 -19.13
N LEU A 101 -29.00 -17.08 -19.65
CA LEU A 101 -30.43 -16.73 -19.78
C LEU A 101 -31.08 -17.21 -21.09
N LYS A 102 -30.29 -17.61 -22.09
CA LYS A 102 -30.82 -18.16 -23.35
C LYS A 102 -31.57 -19.47 -23.10
N LYS A 103 -32.87 -19.50 -23.43
CA LYS A 103 -33.69 -20.73 -23.41
C LYS A 103 -33.14 -21.74 -24.45
N PRO A 104 -33.16 -23.05 -24.15
CA PRO A 104 -32.66 -24.06 -25.07
C PRO A 104 -33.48 -24.03 -26.37
N GLN A 105 -32.83 -23.81 -27.51
CA GLN A 105 -33.43 -24.08 -28.81
C GLN A 105 -33.39 -25.61 -29.04
N PRO A 106 -34.53 -26.28 -29.18
CA PRO A 106 -34.60 -27.74 -29.27
C PRO A 106 -33.93 -28.32 -30.54
N ALA A 107 -33.68 -27.49 -31.56
CA ALA A 107 -33.07 -27.92 -32.82
C ALA A 107 -31.55 -28.14 -32.75
N ALA A 108 -30.84 -27.42 -31.87
CA ALA A 108 -29.37 -27.52 -31.78
C ALA A 108 -28.90 -28.81 -31.09
N THR A 109 -29.68 -29.32 -30.15
CA THR A 109 -29.39 -30.57 -29.41
C THR A 109 -29.50 -31.83 -30.27
N ALA A 110 -30.44 -31.86 -31.22
CA ALA A 110 -30.60 -33.01 -32.12
C ALA A 110 -29.44 -33.10 -33.13
N LEU A 111 -29.00 -31.97 -33.68
CA LEU A 111 -27.87 -31.92 -34.62
C LEU A 111 -26.52 -32.17 -33.93
N ALA A 112 -26.32 -31.70 -32.70
CA ALA A 112 -25.10 -31.98 -31.92
C ALA A 112 -24.96 -33.47 -31.58
N GLN A 113 -26.07 -34.16 -31.30
CA GLN A 113 -26.08 -35.61 -31.06
C GLN A 113 -25.80 -36.42 -32.33
N VAL A 114 -26.31 -35.98 -33.49
CA VAL A 114 -26.05 -36.63 -34.79
C VAL A 114 -24.62 -36.36 -35.29
N ALA A 115 -24.05 -35.18 -35.03
CA ALA A 115 -22.69 -34.83 -35.40
C ALA A 115 -21.61 -35.63 -34.63
N LEU A 116 -21.93 -36.20 -33.48
CA LEU A 116 -21.06 -37.09 -32.72
C LEU A 116 -20.97 -38.51 -33.32
N VAL A 117 -21.95 -38.92 -34.13
CA VAL A 117 -22.04 -40.29 -34.67
C VAL A 117 -21.32 -40.44 -36.02
N ILE A 118 -21.01 -39.33 -36.71
CA ILE A 118 -20.38 -39.37 -38.03
C ILE A 118 -18.96 -38.79 -37.95
N PRO A 119 -17.92 -39.63 -37.87
CA PRO A 119 -16.53 -39.20 -37.64
C PRO A 119 -15.95 -38.33 -38.78
N TYR A 120 -16.58 -38.28 -39.95
CA TYR A 120 -16.12 -37.52 -41.12
C TYR A 120 -16.75 -36.11 -41.24
N LEU A 121 -17.83 -35.81 -40.50
CA LEU A 121 -18.46 -34.47 -40.50
C LEU A 121 -17.87 -33.55 -39.42
N SER A 122 -17.21 -34.11 -38.42
CA SER A 122 -16.58 -33.37 -37.31
C SER A 122 -15.44 -32.45 -37.76
N GLN A 123 -14.76 -32.76 -38.87
CA GLN A 123 -13.66 -31.96 -39.42
C GLN A 123 -14.12 -30.77 -40.28
N ILE A 124 -15.36 -30.80 -40.82
CA ILE A 124 -15.87 -29.74 -41.71
C ILE A 124 -16.40 -28.54 -40.90
N PHE A 125 -16.87 -28.78 -39.68
CA PHE A 125 -17.20 -27.69 -38.75
C PHE A 125 -15.93 -27.29 -37.98
N GLN A 126 -15.07 -26.49 -38.62
CA GLN A 126 -14.04 -25.73 -37.91
C GLN A 126 -14.73 -24.89 -36.82
N ARG A 127 -14.72 -25.40 -35.59
CA ARG A 127 -15.43 -24.80 -34.46
C ARG A 127 -14.76 -23.47 -34.16
N LYS A 128 -15.48 -22.37 -34.43
CA LYS A 128 -15.06 -21.04 -33.99
C LYS A 128 -14.90 -21.11 -32.46
N PRO A 129 -13.74 -20.73 -31.89
CA PRO A 129 -13.56 -20.71 -30.45
C PRO A 129 -14.60 -19.81 -29.79
N LEU A 130 -15.00 -20.16 -28.57
CA LEU A 130 -16.14 -19.57 -27.85
C LEU A 130 -16.06 -18.05 -27.69
N PHE A 131 -14.85 -17.51 -27.72
CA PHE A 131 -14.54 -16.09 -27.53
C PHE A 131 -13.74 -15.50 -28.71
N LYS A 132 -13.77 -16.09 -29.91
CA LYS A 132 -13.00 -15.57 -31.07
C LYS A 132 -13.69 -14.45 -31.86
N SER A 133 -14.80 -13.92 -31.37
CA SER A 133 -15.29 -12.59 -31.82
C SER A 133 -14.16 -11.59 -31.55
N GLU A 134 -13.85 -10.76 -32.53
CA GLU A 134 -12.62 -9.96 -32.67
C GLU A 134 -12.23 -9.09 -31.44
N ASP A 135 -13.12 -8.96 -30.46
CA ASP A 135 -13.01 -8.04 -29.33
C ASP A 135 -12.52 -8.64 -27.99
N VAL A 136 -12.58 -9.97 -27.75
CA VAL A 136 -12.27 -10.54 -26.41
C VAL A 136 -11.51 -11.87 -26.45
N SER A 137 -10.19 -11.84 -26.27
CA SER A 137 -9.39 -13.07 -26.14
C SER A 137 -9.31 -13.53 -24.69
N LEU A 138 -9.94 -14.68 -24.37
CA LEU A 138 -9.88 -15.31 -23.04
C LEU A 138 -8.44 -15.51 -22.54
N GLN A 139 -7.54 -15.94 -23.42
CA GLN A 139 -6.13 -16.14 -23.08
C GLN A 139 -5.43 -14.84 -22.69
N LYS A 140 -5.67 -13.75 -23.45
CA LYS A 140 -5.12 -12.42 -23.11
C LYS A 140 -5.65 -11.94 -21.77
N VAL A 141 -6.94 -12.14 -21.50
CA VAL A 141 -7.56 -11.77 -20.22
C VAL A 141 -6.92 -12.53 -19.06
N ILE A 142 -6.73 -13.84 -19.17
CA ILE A 142 -6.08 -14.65 -18.12
C ILE A 142 -4.67 -14.13 -17.86
N VAL A 143 -3.88 -13.88 -18.91
CA VAL A 143 -2.52 -13.34 -18.75
C VAL A 143 -2.53 -11.96 -18.09
N ASN A 144 -3.45 -11.08 -18.46
CA ASN A 144 -3.57 -9.74 -17.90
C ASN A 144 -4.05 -9.77 -16.44
N LEU A 145 -4.91 -10.71 -16.06
CA LEU A 145 -5.28 -10.95 -14.66
C LEU A 145 -4.09 -11.43 -13.84
N GLY A 146 -3.28 -12.35 -14.37
CA GLY A 146 -2.04 -12.79 -13.72
C GLY A 146 -1.06 -11.62 -13.49
N ARG A 147 -0.92 -10.72 -14.46
CA ARG A 147 -0.14 -9.48 -14.32
C ARG A 147 -0.72 -8.56 -13.23
N LEU A 148 -2.04 -8.34 -13.24
CA LEU A 148 -2.73 -7.53 -12.24
C LEU A 148 -2.54 -8.11 -10.84
N ARG A 149 -2.66 -9.42 -10.68
CA ARG A 149 -2.40 -10.13 -9.42
C ARG A 149 -0.98 -9.88 -8.92
N GLY A 150 0.02 -9.94 -9.81
CA GLY A 150 1.39 -9.58 -9.50
C GLY A 150 1.53 -8.15 -8.98
N LEU A 151 0.88 -7.19 -9.63
CA LEU A 151 0.87 -5.78 -9.19
C LEU A 151 0.19 -5.60 -7.83
N VAL A 152 -0.94 -6.26 -7.59
CA VAL A 152 -1.65 -6.23 -6.31
C VAL A 152 -0.78 -6.82 -5.19
N LYS A 153 -0.03 -7.89 -5.47
CA LYS A 153 0.90 -8.48 -4.52
C LYS A 153 2.04 -7.52 -4.16
N ILE A 154 2.67 -6.91 -5.17
CA ILE A 154 3.73 -5.90 -4.95
C ILE A 154 3.20 -4.71 -4.15
N ALA A 155 2.00 -4.23 -4.47
CA ALA A 155 1.34 -3.16 -3.73
C ALA A 155 1.10 -3.52 -2.26
N ARG A 156 0.64 -4.75 -2.00
CA ARG A 156 0.42 -5.26 -0.65
C ARG A 156 1.72 -5.37 0.15
N GLU A 157 2.78 -5.88 -0.48
CA GLU A 157 4.11 -5.94 0.14
C GLU A 157 4.59 -4.53 0.47
N SER A 158 4.53 -3.60 -0.47
CA SER A 158 4.92 -2.20 -0.25
C SER A 158 4.13 -1.54 0.89
N LEU A 159 2.83 -1.78 0.99
CA LEU A 159 2.00 -1.28 2.10
C LEU A 159 2.42 -1.91 3.44
N SER A 160 2.67 -3.22 3.47
CA SER A 160 3.16 -3.86 4.69
C SER A 160 4.49 -3.27 5.15
N TRP A 161 5.42 -2.98 4.22
CA TRP A 161 6.69 -2.34 4.57
C TRP A 161 6.49 -0.93 5.14
N HIS A 162 5.52 -0.16 4.64
CA HIS A 162 5.19 1.15 5.21
C HIS A 162 4.58 1.02 6.62
N GLU A 163 3.73 0.03 6.85
CA GLU A 163 3.16 -0.25 8.18
C GLU A 163 4.26 -0.70 9.17
N TYR A 164 5.16 -1.59 8.76
CA TYR A 164 6.28 -2.06 9.60
C TYR A 164 7.34 -0.98 9.87
N ALA A 165 7.64 -0.11 8.88
CA ALA A 165 8.62 0.95 9.06
C ALA A 165 8.16 2.03 10.06
N ASP A 166 6.85 2.28 10.18
CA ASP A 166 6.28 3.24 11.14
C ASP A 166 6.01 2.60 12.53
N ASP A 167 5.70 1.30 12.63
CA ASP A 167 5.35 0.63 13.90
C ASP A 167 6.56 0.00 14.65
N GLU A 168 7.65 -0.40 13.98
CA GLU A 168 8.78 -1.08 14.65
C GLU A 168 10.00 -0.19 14.96
N VAL A 169 10.30 0.82 14.12
CA VAL A 169 11.53 1.62 14.30
C VAL A 169 11.38 2.69 15.38
N LEU A 170 10.16 3.15 15.65
CA LEU A 170 9.88 4.31 16.51
C LEU A 170 8.79 4.09 17.55
N LYS A 171 8.43 2.84 17.88
CA LYS A 171 7.53 2.55 18.99
C LYS A 171 8.36 2.18 20.23
N PRO A 172 8.87 3.15 20.99
CA PRO A 172 9.50 2.85 22.25
C PRO A 172 8.50 2.15 23.15
N SER A 173 8.87 0.97 23.61
CA SER A 173 8.03 0.04 24.36
C SER A 173 7.50 0.62 25.69
N ASN A 174 7.89 1.85 26.05
CA ASN A 174 7.62 2.49 27.34
C ASN A 174 7.09 3.95 27.25
N ILE A 175 6.76 4.50 26.06
CA ILE A 175 6.20 5.86 26.01
C ILE A 175 4.67 5.84 26.19
N SER A 176 4.19 6.44 27.28
CA SER A 176 2.77 6.77 27.44
C SER A 176 2.35 7.95 26.55
N SER A 177 1.30 7.76 25.75
CA SER A 177 0.67 8.80 24.92
C SER A 177 0.32 10.04 25.73
N ASP A 178 -0.17 9.86 26.96
CA ASP A 178 -0.60 10.93 27.85
C ASP A 178 0.57 11.85 28.24
N ARG A 179 1.78 11.30 28.36
CA ARG A 179 2.98 12.07 28.72
C ARG A 179 3.51 12.87 27.52
N VAL A 180 3.41 12.30 26.32
CA VAL A 180 3.74 13.02 25.08
C VAL A 180 2.79 14.20 24.88
N ILE A 181 1.50 14.00 25.09
CA ILE A 181 0.48 15.06 25.02
C ILE A 181 0.81 16.18 26.02
N ALA A 182 1.17 15.83 27.27
CA ALA A 182 1.57 16.82 28.28
C ALA A 182 2.82 17.63 27.88
N PHE A 183 3.83 16.99 27.25
CA PHE A 183 5.00 17.70 26.73
C PHE A 183 4.65 18.64 25.58
N ILE A 184 3.76 18.23 24.67
CA ILE A 184 3.29 19.07 23.57
C ILE A 184 2.52 20.28 24.11
N GLU A 185 1.62 20.08 25.07
CA GLU A 185 0.86 21.17 25.71
C GLU A 185 1.77 22.18 26.42
N THR A 186 2.79 21.68 27.13
CA THR A 186 3.78 22.54 27.78
C THR A 186 4.55 23.38 26.74
N ALA A 187 4.88 22.79 25.59
CA ALA A 187 5.54 23.50 24.51
C ALA A 187 4.64 24.54 23.83
N GLU A 188 3.35 24.23 23.62
CA GLU A 188 2.36 25.18 23.10
C GLU A 188 2.29 26.44 23.99
N ILE A 189 2.26 26.26 25.32
CA ILE A 189 2.25 27.36 26.29
C ILE A 189 3.54 28.19 26.15
N GLN A 190 4.71 27.56 26.19
CA GLN A 190 6.00 28.27 26.10
C GLN A 190 6.17 29.05 24.79
N ILE A 191 5.73 28.48 23.67
CA ILE A 191 5.79 29.13 22.34
C ILE A 191 4.78 30.27 22.23
N SER A 192 3.63 30.17 22.89
CA SER A 192 2.62 31.23 22.91
C SER A 192 3.10 32.48 23.65
N GLU A 193 3.84 32.30 24.74
CA GLU A 193 4.39 33.36 25.60
C GLU A 193 5.68 34.00 25.04
N LEU A 194 6.28 33.37 24.02
CA LEU A 194 7.55 33.76 23.41
C LEU A 194 7.42 34.96 22.46
N LEU A 195 7.77 36.16 22.91
CA LEU A 195 7.73 37.39 22.09
C LEU A 195 8.80 37.46 21.00
N SER A 196 9.88 36.66 21.10
CA SER A 196 11.03 36.71 20.18
C SER A 196 10.79 36.01 18.84
N ILE A 197 9.72 35.21 18.70
CA ILE A 197 9.40 34.49 17.45
C ILE A 197 8.40 35.32 16.62
N PRO A 198 8.67 35.55 15.32
CA PRO A 198 7.72 36.21 14.42
C PRO A 198 6.35 35.53 14.41
N PRO A 199 5.25 36.30 14.35
CA PRO A 199 3.89 35.77 14.51
C PRO A 199 3.55 34.68 13.48
N GLN A 200 4.00 34.83 12.22
CA GLN A 200 3.80 33.83 11.17
C GLN A 200 4.52 32.50 11.43
N GLN A 201 5.69 32.52 12.07
CA GLN A 201 6.43 31.30 12.41
C GLN A 201 5.83 30.61 13.63
N ARG A 202 5.37 31.42 14.60
CA ARG A 202 4.65 30.92 15.79
C ARG A 202 3.39 30.16 15.40
N GLU A 203 2.60 30.72 14.48
CA GLU A 203 1.37 30.08 14.00
C GLU A 203 1.65 28.75 13.29
N ARG A 204 2.72 28.67 12.48
CA ARG A 204 3.13 27.42 11.83
C ARG A 204 3.55 26.36 12.84
N ILE A 205 4.37 26.73 13.82
CA ILE A 205 4.86 25.79 14.84
C ILE A 205 3.70 25.29 15.71
N LEU A 206 2.79 26.18 16.13
CA LEU A 206 1.59 25.79 16.86
C LEU A 206 0.69 24.87 16.02
N GLY A 207 0.54 25.14 14.72
CA GLY A 207 -0.18 24.26 13.80
C GLY A 207 0.43 22.85 13.75
N TYR A 208 1.75 22.74 13.66
CA TYR A 208 2.45 21.44 13.69
C TYR A 208 2.31 20.71 15.03
N LEU A 209 2.34 21.42 16.16
CA LEU A 209 2.15 20.84 17.49
C LEU A 209 0.70 20.35 17.69
N GLN A 210 -0.28 21.09 17.21
CA GLN A 210 -1.69 20.68 17.26
C GLN A 210 -1.96 19.45 16.39
N GLU A 211 -1.33 19.36 15.21
CA GLU A 211 -1.41 18.18 14.35
C GLU A 211 -0.79 16.96 15.03
N ALA A 212 0.39 17.11 15.64
CA ALA A 212 1.04 16.05 16.41
C ALA A 212 0.24 15.62 17.65
N LYS A 213 -0.42 16.57 18.34
CA LYS A 213 -1.32 16.28 19.48
C LYS A 213 -2.53 15.46 19.06
N ARG A 214 -3.14 15.79 17.91
CA ARG A 214 -4.25 15.02 17.33
C ARG A 214 -3.80 13.62 16.91
N GLU A 215 -2.62 13.51 16.32
CA GLU A 215 -2.06 12.22 15.91
C GLU A 215 -1.72 11.34 17.13
N ALA A 216 -1.17 11.92 18.19
CA ALA A 216 -0.85 11.23 19.45
C ALA A 216 -2.09 10.74 20.22
N ALA A 217 -3.24 11.41 20.04
CA ALA A 217 -4.53 11.01 20.61
C ALA A 217 -5.31 10.02 19.72
N SER A 218 -4.80 9.70 18.53
CA SER A 218 -5.46 8.78 17.60
C SER A 218 -5.24 7.31 18.00
N ASN A 219 -6.15 6.43 17.59
CA ASN A 219 -6.01 4.98 17.79
C ASN A 219 -4.83 4.36 17.02
N ARG A 220 -4.18 5.12 16.11
CA ARG A 220 -3.02 4.70 15.30
C ARG A 220 -2.05 5.87 15.13
N PRO A 221 -1.26 6.21 16.16
CA PRO A 221 -0.35 7.36 16.12
C PRO A 221 0.80 7.13 15.14
N SER A 222 1.05 8.10 14.24
CA SER A 222 2.28 8.14 13.45
C SER A 222 3.43 8.65 14.30
N TRP A 223 4.31 7.74 14.75
CA TRP A 223 5.41 8.07 15.65
C TRP A 223 6.46 8.98 15.02
N SER A 224 6.65 8.92 13.70
CA SER A 224 7.54 9.83 12.98
C SER A 224 7.12 11.30 13.11
N LYS A 225 5.80 11.58 13.07
CA LYS A 225 5.26 12.93 13.30
C LYS A 225 5.40 13.37 14.76
N ILE A 226 5.19 12.44 15.69
CA ILE A 226 5.30 12.69 17.14
C ILE A 226 6.75 12.98 17.55
N VAL A 227 7.71 12.17 17.07
CA VAL A 227 9.14 12.36 17.31
C VAL A 227 9.63 13.64 16.63
N GLY A 228 9.18 13.91 15.40
CA GLY A 228 9.47 15.17 14.71
C GLY A 228 9.00 16.39 15.51
N ALA A 229 7.79 16.33 16.07
CA ALA A 229 7.27 17.38 16.94
C ALA A 229 8.09 17.50 18.24
N LEU A 230 8.43 16.39 18.90
CA LEU A 230 9.28 16.39 20.11
C LEU A 230 10.68 16.98 19.85
N VAL A 231 11.28 16.70 18.69
CA VAL A 231 12.58 17.29 18.30
C VAL A 231 12.45 18.79 18.07
N ILE A 232 11.37 19.26 17.46
CA ILE A 232 11.10 20.69 17.29
C ILE A 232 10.91 21.37 18.65
N VAL A 233 10.14 20.76 19.56
CA VAL A 233 9.98 21.23 20.94
C VAL A 233 11.33 21.29 21.64
N ALA A 234 12.14 20.24 21.54
CA ALA A 234 13.44 20.17 22.18
C ALA A 234 14.45 21.16 21.58
N ALA A 235 14.39 21.44 20.28
CA ALA A 235 15.22 22.45 19.62
C ALA A 235 14.81 23.88 20.01
N ILE A 236 13.51 24.15 20.14
CA ILE A 236 13.01 25.47 20.55
C ILE A 236 13.33 25.71 22.03
N THR A 237 13.06 24.74 22.90
CA THR A 237 13.44 24.81 24.32
C THR A 237 14.96 24.87 24.49
N SER A 238 15.72 24.18 23.63
CA SER A 238 17.19 24.24 23.60
C SER A 238 17.74 25.59 23.11
N GLY A 239 17.04 26.26 22.20
CA GLY A 239 17.38 27.63 21.79
C GLY A 239 16.99 28.67 22.84
N LEU A 240 16.15 28.30 23.81
CA LEU A 240 15.61 29.17 24.85
C LEU A 240 16.31 29.04 26.21
N ALA A 241 16.86 27.86 26.52
CA ALA A 241 17.62 27.60 27.74
C ALA A 241 19.13 27.63 27.44
N ASP A 242 19.94 28.23 28.31
CA ASP A 242 21.40 28.18 28.25
C ASP A 242 21.88 26.77 27.86
N ALA A 243 22.76 26.70 26.86
CA ALA A 243 23.22 25.49 26.15
C ALA A 243 23.40 24.19 26.98
N PRO A 244 23.90 24.20 28.24
CA PRO A 244 24.00 22.99 29.05
C PRO A 244 22.65 22.44 29.57
N ALA A 245 21.67 23.29 29.91
CA ALA A 245 20.37 22.83 30.41
C ALA A 245 19.54 22.18 29.29
N ALA A 246 19.61 22.78 28.10
CA ALA A 246 19.06 22.28 26.86
C ALA A 246 19.56 20.88 26.47
N SER A 247 20.87 20.66 26.58
CA SER A 247 21.49 19.36 26.28
C SER A 247 20.98 18.25 27.18
N ARG A 248 20.70 18.55 28.46
CA ARG A 248 20.13 17.61 29.43
C ARG A 248 18.68 17.29 29.11
N THR A 249 17.87 18.29 28.78
CA THR A 249 16.47 18.04 28.39
C THR A 249 16.38 17.21 27.10
N LEU A 250 17.25 17.49 26.13
CA LEU A 250 17.38 16.67 24.92
C LEU A 250 17.84 15.26 25.26
N GLN A 251 18.83 15.11 26.14
CA GLN A 251 19.35 13.81 26.55
C GLN A 251 18.31 13.02 27.33
N ASP A 252 17.54 13.64 28.21
CA ASP A 252 16.43 13.03 28.96
C ASP A 252 15.28 12.62 28.02
N VAL A 253 14.96 13.44 27.02
CA VAL A 253 13.94 13.13 26.01
C VAL A 253 14.43 12.01 25.09
N ILE A 254 15.69 12.03 24.66
CA ILE A 254 16.32 10.98 23.84
C ILE A 254 16.45 9.67 24.63
N GLU A 255 16.83 9.72 25.90
CA GLU A 255 16.96 8.57 26.80
C GLU A 255 15.59 7.98 27.14
N TYR A 256 14.56 8.81 27.23
CA TYR A 256 13.17 8.37 27.35
C TYR A 256 12.62 7.78 26.04
N ILE A 257 13.00 8.33 24.89
CA ILE A 257 12.62 7.83 23.56
C ILE A 257 13.36 6.55 23.18
N LEU A 258 14.59 6.35 23.64
CA LEU A 258 15.40 5.18 23.29
C LEU A 258 15.38 4.09 24.37
N GLY A 259 14.90 4.40 25.58
CA GLY A 259 14.76 3.46 26.70
C GLY A 259 16.10 2.87 27.17
N ASN A 260 16.74 3.49 28.17
CA ASN A 260 17.89 2.96 28.95
C ASN A 260 18.88 2.04 28.19
N GLY A 261 19.25 2.40 26.97
CA GLY A 261 20.11 1.59 26.09
C GLY A 261 21.20 2.40 25.39
N VAL A 262 21.44 3.66 25.78
CA VAL A 262 22.62 4.39 25.31
C VAL A 262 23.81 3.94 26.16
N ASP A 263 24.40 2.80 25.80
CA ASP A 263 25.79 2.55 26.13
C ASP A 263 26.59 3.79 25.72
N LYS A 264 27.30 4.35 26.69
CA LYS A 264 28.14 5.55 26.57
C LYS A 264 28.80 5.60 25.19
N PRO A 265 28.71 6.72 24.43
CA PRO A 265 29.45 6.83 23.19
C PRO A 265 30.93 6.57 23.50
N LEU A 266 31.49 5.56 22.84
CA LEU A 266 32.89 5.18 22.96
C LEU A 266 33.79 6.39 22.65
N GLN A 267 34.21 7.13 23.67
CA GLN A 267 35.28 8.13 23.65
C GLN A 267 36.66 7.45 23.42
N ARG A 268 36.76 6.44 22.56
CA ARG A 268 37.96 5.61 22.43
C ARG A 268 38.87 5.94 21.24
N PHE A 269 38.56 6.94 20.42
CA PHE A 269 39.37 7.23 19.22
C PHE A 269 39.66 8.70 18.93
N LEU A 270 39.63 9.58 19.94
CA LEU A 270 40.30 10.88 19.80
C LEU A 270 41.60 10.82 20.62
N PRO A 271 42.77 10.92 19.98
CA PRO A 271 44.01 11.13 20.73
C PRO A 271 43.88 12.44 21.51
N PRO A 272 44.36 12.49 22.77
CA PRO A 272 44.32 13.71 23.55
C PRO A 272 45.07 14.83 22.80
N PRO A 273 44.59 16.08 22.87
CA PRO A 273 45.30 17.20 22.29
C PRO A 273 46.74 17.23 22.85
N PRO A 274 47.75 17.47 22.00
CA PRO A 274 49.13 17.49 22.45
C PRO A 274 49.26 18.52 23.58
N GLU A 275 49.87 18.08 24.69
CA GLU A 275 50.23 18.92 25.82
C GLU A 275 50.90 20.19 25.28
N GLN A 276 50.20 21.31 25.38
CA GLN A 276 50.83 22.62 25.25
C GLN A 276 51.89 22.68 26.34
N GLN A 277 53.14 22.57 25.90
CA GLN A 277 54.32 22.82 26.69
C GLN A 277 54.06 24.05 27.56
N ALA A 278 54.14 23.85 28.86
CA ALA A 278 54.23 24.93 29.82
C ALA A 278 55.37 25.84 29.37
N ILE A 279 55.03 27.02 28.86
CA ILE A 279 55.98 28.11 28.63
C ILE A 279 56.24 28.69 30.03
N PRO A 280 57.46 28.61 30.58
CA PRO A 280 57.80 29.36 31.77
C PRO A 280 58.12 30.79 31.32
N HIS A 281 57.13 31.68 31.36
CA HIS A 281 57.38 33.10 31.56
C HIS A 281 57.37 33.30 33.08
N GLY A 282 58.49 33.40 33.78
CA GLY A 282 59.55 34.36 33.52
C GLY A 282 59.20 35.60 34.33
N ASP A 283 59.68 35.61 35.58
CA ASP A 283 59.40 36.64 36.58
C ASP A 283 59.66 38.04 36.03
N VAL A 284 58.67 38.90 36.27
CA VAL A 284 58.78 40.34 36.18
C VAL A 284 59.66 40.80 37.35
N GLN A 285 60.86 41.31 37.04
CA GLN A 285 61.52 42.29 37.90
C GLN A 285 61.66 43.61 37.14
N VAL A 286 60.94 44.60 37.65
CA VAL A 286 61.13 46.02 37.41
C VAL A 286 61.89 46.57 38.61
N ALA A 287 62.89 47.41 38.31
CA ALA A 287 63.79 48.18 39.18
C ALA A 287 65.07 47.46 39.65
#